data_AF-D7KNL4-F1
#
_entry.id   AF-D7KNL4-F1
#
_cell.length_a   1.000
_cell.length_b   1.000
_cell.length_c   1.000
_cell.angle_alpha   90.00
_cell.angle_beta   90.00
_cell.angle_gamma   90.00
#
_symmetry.space_group_name_H-M   'P 1'
#
loop_
_entity.id
_entity.type
_entity.pdbx_description
1 polymer ?
#
loop_
_entity_poly.entity_id
_entity_poly.type
_entity_poly.pdbx_seq_one_letter_code
_entity_poly.pdbx_strand_id
1 'polypeptide(L)'
;MPRKKQANPRRSGPYGNGTVEVLEAPRTQIAVEPDLKFQSHAILALQEAAEAFIVGFFEDTNLSAIHARRVTIMRRDMELARRIRGKRH
;
A
#
# COMPACT_ATOMS: atom_id res chain seq x y z
N MET A 1 -33.97 -24.22 26.94
CA MET A 1 -34.26 -24.42 25.51
C MET A 1 -33.43 -23.42 24.67
N PRO A 2 -32.25 -23.79 24.13
CA PRO A 2 -31.43 -22.88 23.34
C PRO A 2 -31.84 -22.86 21.86
N ARG A 3 -32.04 -21.66 21.29
CA ARG A 3 -32.44 -21.43 19.89
C ARG A 3 -31.29 -21.81 18.94
N LYS A 4 -31.55 -22.72 17.99
CA LYS A 4 -30.65 -23.03 16.86
C LYS A 4 -30.49 -21.80 15.97
N LYS A 5 -29.29 -21.24 15.85
CA LYS A 5 -28.98 -20.24 14.82
C LYS A 5 -28.90 -20.98 13.47
N GLN A 6 -29.79 -20.63 12.54
CA GLN A 6 -29.73 -21.12 11.16
C GLN A 6 -28.46 -20.58 10.49
N ALA A 7 -27.60 -21.47 10.02
CA ALA A 7 -26.41 -21.12 9.24
C ALA A 7 -26.85 -20.64 7.85
N ASN A 8 -26.33 -19.48 7.43
CA ASN A 8 -26.58 -18.92 6.10
C ASN A 8 -25.66 -19.59 5.06
N PRO A 9 -26.19 -20.31 4.04
CA PRO A 9 -25.39 -21.16 3.15
C PRO A 9 -24.74 -20.42 1.97
N ARG A 10 -24.47 -19.10 2.06
CA ARG A 10 -24.04 -18.29 0.90
C ARG A 10 -22.77 -17.46 1.09
N ARG A 11 -21.73 -17.96 1.76
CA ARG A 11 -20.36 -17.39 1.62
C ARG A 11 -19.27 -18.46 1.76
N SER A 12 -19.17 -19.34 0.77
CA SER A 12 -17.97 -20.14 0.52
C SER A 12 -17.53 -19.92 -0.91
N GLY A 13 -16.82 -18.82 -1.15
CA GLY A 13 -16.04 -18.66 -2.38
C GLY A 13 -14.82 -19.60 -2.35
N PRO A 14 -14.19 -19.88 -3.51
CA PRO A 14 -13.09 -20.84 -3.64
C PRO A 14 -11.81 -20.44 -2.89
N TYR A 15 -11.77 -19.23 -2.33
CA TYR A 15 -10.71 -18.80 -1.42
C TYR A 15 -11.15 -19.16 0.00
N GLY A 16 -10.62 -20.29 0.50
CA GLY A 16 -10.79 -20.71 1.89
C GLY A 16 -10.38 -19.60 2.86
N ASN A 17 -10.88 -19.69 4.09
CA ASN A 17 -10.56 -18.79 5.19
C ASN A 17 -9.08 -18.93 5.56
N GLY A 18 -8.18 -18.42 4.72
CA GLY A 18 -6.86 -18.03 5.13
C GLY A 18 -7.09 -16.90 6.10
N THR A 19 -6.82 -17.14 7.37
CA THR A 19 -6.59 -16.08 8.34
C THR A 19 -5.48 -15.23 7.77
N VAL A 20 -5.84 -14.17 7.05
CA VAL A 20 -4.92 -13.07 6.79
C VAL A 20 -4.73 -12.49 8.17
N GLU A 21 -3.66 -12.92 8.84
CA GLU A 21 -3.12 -12.17 9.96
C GLU A 21 -2.77 -10.81 9.38
N VAL A 22 -3.70 -9.86 9.50
CA VAL A 22 -3.39 -8.45 9.37
C VAL A 22 -2.43 -8.22 10.53
N LEU A 23 -1.13 -8.39 10.26
CA LEU A 23 -0.08 -7.90 11.13
C LEU A 23 -0.36 -6.40 11.25
N GLU A 24 -1.07 -6.00 12.30
CA GLU A 24 -1.20 -4.62 12.70
C GLU A 24 0.20 -4.16 13.05
N ALA A 25 0.92 -3.71 12.02
CA ALA A 25 2.13 -2.94 12.22
C ALA A 25 1.77 -1.81 13.20
N PRO A 26 2.62 -1.55 14.21
CA PRO A 26 2.33 -0.52 15.19
C PRO A 26 2.00 0.77 14.42
N ARG A 27 0.80 1.31 14.64
CA ARG A 27 0.42 2.63 14.11
C ARG A 27 1.46 3.61 14.64
N THR A 28 2.45 3.92 13.82
CA THR A 28 3.40 5.00 14.10
C THR A 28 2.56 6.27 14.11
N GLN A 29 2.17 6.72 15.30
CA GLN A 29 1.50 8.00 15.44
C GLN A 29 2.51 9.04 14.99
N ILE A 30 2.24 9.63 13.83
CA ILE A 30 2.94 10.84 13.40
C ILE A 30 2.52 11.88 14.44
N ALA A 31 3.49 12.40 15.20
CA ALA A 31 3.24 13.51 16.10
C ALA A 31 2.88 14.73 15.25
N VAL A 32 1.58 14.96 15.06
CA VAL A 32 1.05 16.15 14.42
C VAL A 32 0.74 17.13 15.53
N GLU A 33 1.38 18.29 15.50
CA GLU A 33 1.06 19.38 16.43
C GLU A 33 -0.45 19.68 16.36
N PRO A 34 -1.18 19.72 17.49
CA PRO A 34 -2.64 19.79 17.51
C PRO A 34 -3.20 21.06 16.85
N ASP A 35 -2.39 22.12 16.74
CA ASP A 35 -2.76 23.40 16.13
C ASP A 35 -2.23 23.57 14.68
N LEU A 36 -1.68 22.52 14.06
CA LEU A 36 -1.22 22.59 12.68
C LEU A 36 -2.40 22.70 11.72
N LYS A 37 -2.50 23.83 11.02
CA LYS A 37 -3.54 24.08 10.02
C LYS A 37 -2.96 23.99 8.61
N PHE A 38 -3.66 23.27 7.74
CA PHE A 38 -3.32 23.19 6.32
C PHE A 38 -4.32 23.99 5.50
N GLN A 39 -3.81 24.68 4.47
CA GLN A 39 -4.66 25.23 3.43
C GLN A 39 -5.22 24.07 2.57
N SER A 40 -6.47 24.17 2.12
CA SER A 40 -7.09 23.16 1.25
C SER A 40 -6.24 22.86 0.01
N HIS A 41 -5.68 23.90 -0.61
CA HIS A 41 -4.82 23.79 -1.78
C HIS A 41 -3.47 23.14 -1.47
N ALA A 42 -2.95 23.28 -0.25
CA ALA A 42 -1.71 22.62 0.15
C ALA A 42 -1.89 21.10 0.21
N ILE A 43 -3.06 20.63 0.67
CA ILE A 43 -3.38 19.20 0.68
C ILE A 43 -3.49 18.65 -0.75
N LEU A 44 -4.14 19.40 -1.65
CA LEU A 44 -4.24 19.01 -3.07
C LEU A 44 -2.84 18.94 -3.71
N ALA A 45 -2.00 19.94 -3.51
CA ALA A 45 -0.64 19.94 -4.04
C ALA A 45 0.19 18.74 -3.52
N LEU A 46 0.03 18.37 -2.25
CA LEU A 46 0.68 17.19 -1.68
C LEU A 46 0.19 15.89 -2.31
N GLN A 47 -1.11 15.77 -2.56
CA GLN A 47 -1.69 14.60 -3.20
C GLN A 47 -1.23 14.47 -4.66
N GLU A 48 -1.26 15.55 -5.43
CA GLU A 48 -0.76 15.58 -6.82
C GLU A 48 0.72 15.19 -6.88
N ALA A 49 1.55 15.77 -6.00
CA ALA A 49 2.97 15.43 -5.92
C ALA A 49 3.20 13.96 -5.53
N ALA A 50 2.42 13.44 -4.58
CA ALA A 50 2.51 12.04 -4.14
C ALA A 50 2.11 11.08 -5.27
N GLU A 51 1.05 11.36 -6.01
CA GLU A 51 0.63 10.54 -7.15
C GLU A 51 1.67 10.57 -8.28
N ALA A 52 2.14 11.75 -8.66
CA ALA A 52 3.18 11.87 -9.68
C ALA A 52 4.46 11.11 -9.29
N PHE A 53 4.84 11.16 -8.01
CA PHE A 53 5.97 10.40 -7.49
C PHE A 53 5.74 8.89 -7.57
N ILE A 54 4.59 8.41 -7.09
CA ILE A 54 4.28 6.98 -7.04
C ILE A 54 4.19 6.40 -8.45
N VAL A 55 3.57 7.12 -9.39
CA VAL A 55 3.48 6.71 -10.80
C VAL A 55 4.89 6.56 -11.40
N GLY A 56 5.73 7.59 -11.33
CA GLY A 56 7.10 7.52 -11.86
C GLY A 56 7.96 6.47 -11.16
N PHE A 57 7.77 6.26 -9.85
CA PHE A 57 8.49 5.23 -9.12
C PHE A 57 8.09 3.80 -9.56
N PHE A 58 6.81 3.59 -9.89
CA PHE A 58 6.37 2.30 -10.41
C PHE A 58 6.77 2.05 -11.87
N GLU A 59 6.96 3.11 -12.67
CA GLU A 59 7.60 2.99 -13.99
C GLU A 59 9.03 2.43 -13.88
N ASP A 60 9.85 3.00 -12.99
CA ASP A 60 11.21 2.53 -12.71
C ASP A 60 11.22 1.09 -12.15
N THR A 61 10.25 0.78 -11.29
CA THR A 61 10.08 -0.57 -10.70
C THR A 61 9.67 -1.59 -11.76
N ASN A 62 8.80 -1.21 -12.69
CA ASN A 62 8.37 -2.06 -13.79
C ASN A 62 9.54 -2.40 -14.73
N LEU A 63 10.38 -1.41 -15.06
CA LEU A 63 11.61 -1.65 -15.83
C LEU A 63 12.55 -2.63 -15.12
N SER A 64 12.66 -2.54 -13.79
CA SER A 64 13.45 -3.48 -12.99
C SER A 64 12.88 -4.91 -13.00
N ALA A 65 11.55 -5.06 -12.99
CA ALA A 65 10.90 -6.37 -13.11
C ALA A 65 11.13 -6.99 -14.50
N ILE A 66 11.00 -6.19 -15.56
CA ILE A 66 11.23 -6.61 -16.95
C ILE A 66 12.69 -7.00 -17.17
N HIS A 67 13.65 -6.26 -16.59
CA HIS A 67 15.06 -6.62 -16.62
C HIS A 67 15.33 -8.02 -16.05
N ALA A 68 14.56 -8.42 -15.03
CA ALA A 68 14.62 -9.75 -14.44
C ALA A 68 13.70 -10.80 -15.12
N ARG A 69 13.15 -10.51 -16.31
CA ARG A 69 12.22 -11.35 -17.08
C ARG A 69 10.91 -11.69 -16.31
N ARG A 70 10.40 -10.75 -15.52
CA ARG A 70 9.12 -10.87 -14.81
C ARG A 70 8.14 -9.79 -15.24
N VAL A 71 6.85 -10.09 -15.14
CA VAL A 71 5.75 -9.12 -15.34
C VAL A 71 5.20 -8.62 -14.00
N THR A 72 5.25 -9.45 -12.97
CA THR A 72 4.82 -9.08 -11.62
C THR A 72 5.94 -8.33 -10.89
N ILE A 73 5.63 -7.10 -10.45
CA ILE A 73 6.51 -6.31 -9.59
C ILE A 73 6.65 -6.94 -8.20
N MET A 74 7.86 -6.89 -7.65
CA MET A 74 8.17 -7.44 -6.33
C MET A 74 8.91 -6.39 -5.48
N ARG A 75 8.98 -6.63 -4.17
CA ARG A 75 9.70 -5.76 -3.23
C ARG A 75 11.15 -5.47 -3.65
N ARG A 76 11.82 -6.46 -4.24
CA ARG A 76 13.22 -6.39 -4.71
C ARG A 76 13.39 -5.37 -5.84
N ASP A 77 12.38 -5.24 -6.71
CA ASP A 77 12.39 -4.31 -7.83
C ASP A 77 12.25 -2.87 -7.32
N MET A 78 11.39 -2.65 -6.31
CA MET A 78 11.25 -1.35 -5.64
C MET A 78 12.51 -0.98 -4.85
N GLU A 79 13.13 -1.95 -4.17
CA GLU A 79 14.39 -1.74 -3.46
C GLU A 79 15.51 -1.35 -4.43
N LEU A 80 15.57 -2.00 -5.59
CA LEU A 80 16.51 -1.67 -6.65
C LEU A 80 16.24 -0.29 -7.26
N ALA A 81 15.00 -0.01 -7.66
CA ALA A 81 14.58 1.28 -8.22
C ALA A 81 14.91 2.43 -7.27
N ARG A 82 14.59 2.28 -5.97
CA ARG A 82 14.94 3.25 -4.92
C ARG A 82 16.45 3.42 -4.76
N ARG A 83 17.21 2.33 -4.84
CA ARG A 83 18.68 2.38 -4.72
C ARG A 83 19.32 3.10 -5.90
N ILE A 84 18.80 2.90 -7.12
CA ILE A 84 19.30 3.55 -8.35
C ILE A 84 18.92 5.04 -8.37
N ARG A 85 17.69 5.39 -7.96
CA ARG A 85 17.25 6.80 -7.82
C ARG A 85 18.10 7.60 -6.82
N GLY A 86 18.73 6.90 -5.87
CA GLY A 86 19.56 7.47 -4.81
C GLY A 86 18.74 8.10 -3.69
N LYS A 87 19.42 8.56 -2.63
CA LYS A 87 18.83 9.41 -1.59
C LYS A 87 18.68 10.83 -2.12
N ARG A 88 17.71 11.08 -2.99
CA ARG A 88 17.32 12.45 -3.33
C ARG A 88 16.11 12.84 -2.47
N HIS A 89 16.47 13.48 -1.35
CA HIS A 89 15.66 14.22 -0.36
C HIS A 89 14.61 13.42 0.44
#